data_AF-A0AAX4PEG2-F1
#
_entry.id   AF-A0AAX4PEG2-F1
#
_cell.length_a   1.000
_cell.length_b   1.000
_cell.length_c   1.000
_cell.angle_alpha   90.00
_cell.angle_beta   90.00
_cell.angle_gamma   90.00
#
_symmetry.space_group_name_H-M   'P 1'
#
loop_
_entity.id
_entity.type
_entity.pdbx_description
1 polymer ?
#
loop_
_entity_poly.entity_id
_entity_poly.type
_entity_poly.pdbx_seq_one_letter_code
_entity_poly.pdbx_strand_id
1 'polypeptide(L)'
;MLWAANKICGEDRPDSDLLEWSGDIGSDISFFFSGGTAYCTGRGEIVEDMPPALPSGYPIVLVKPALPLSTAAVYGKLDVSRCSDVDPEELKQRFYQEALMASSDRKSVTEHPPQDLCVNDLEIPAFEEMPVLAKAKEELIATGSYASVFMSGSGSTMVCLGAHDIDTNSKFQAEGRGPKDEDWLAVMTTPVNRKVGEWYQNETDLVVDDVGDDMSSWPVSRSGEDC
;
A
#
# COMPACT_ATOMS: atom_id res chain seq x y z
N MET A 1 8.39 16.08 5.55
CA MET A 1 8.71 17.46 5.97
C MET A 1 8.80 17.60 7.49
N LEU A 2 7.83 17.07 8.26
CA LEU A 2 7.82 17.17 9.72
C LEU A 2 9.11 16.67 10.39
N TRP A 3 9.56 15.47 10.01
CA TRP A 3 10.84 14.93 10.50
C TRP A 3 12.06 15.76 10.07
N ALA A 4 12.11 16.21 8.82
CA ALA A 4 13.21 17.05 8.34
C ALA A 4 13.29 18.38 9.12
N ALA A 5 12.14 18.96 9.45
CA ALA A 5 12.07 20.14 10.32
C ALA A 5 12.57 19.80 11.74
N ASN A 6 12.15 18.68 12.32
CA ASN A 6 12.65 18.24 13.64
C ASN A 6 14.18 18.06 13.63
N LYS A 7 14.74 17.42 12.59
CA LYS A 7 16.18 17.26 12.40
C LYS A 7 16.91 18.61 12.32
N ILE A 8 16.43 19.54 11.50
CA ILE A 8 17.05 20.88 11.34
C ILE A 8 16.97 21.68 12.66
N CYS A 9 15.92 21.47 13.45
CA CYS A 9 15.73 22.11 14.74
C CYS A 9 16.46 21.42 15.91
N GLY A 10 17.28 20.39 15.66
CA GLY A 10 18.11 19.77 16.69
C GLY A 10 17.53 18.50 17.34
N GLU A 11 16.46 17.93 16.79
CA GLU A 11 15.84 16.68 17.28
C GLU A 11 15.20 16.81 18.67
N ASP A 12 14.66 17.99 18.98
CA ASP A 12 14.10 18.32 20.28
C ASP A 12 12.79 17.58 20.61
N ARG A 13 12.22 16.83 19.66
CA ARG A 13 10.93 16.15 19.80
C ARG A 13 11.01 14.65 19.52
N PRO A 14 10.43 13.81 20.39
CA PRO A 14 10.32 12.37 20.12
C PRO A 14 9.32 12.08 18.99
N ASP A 15 9.46 10.93 18.35
CA ASP A 15 8.56 10.50 17.25
C ASP A 15 7.08 10.44 17.67
N SER A 16 6.79 10.21 18.95
CA SER A 16 5.41 10.25 19.48
C SER A 16 4.75 11.62 19.32
N ASP A 17 5.50 12.71 19.57
CA ASP A 17 4.99 14.08 19.41
C ASP A 17 4.77 14.37 17.91
N LEU A 18 5.68 13.89 17.04
CA LEU A 18 5.55 14.05 15.60
C LEU A 18 4.34 13.29 15.04
N LEU A 19 4.08 12.09 15.56
CA LEU A 19 2.92 11.28 15.20
C LEU A 19 1.63 11.97 15.65
N GLU A 20 1.57 12.48 16.88
CA GLU A 20 0.41 13.25 17.36
C GLU A 20 0.12 14.45 16.46
N TRP A 21 1.14 15.26 16.16
CA TRP A 21 0.98 16.43 15.29
C TRP A 21 0.65 16.07 13.85
N SER A 22 1.05 14.89 13.37
CA SER A 22 0.74 14.43 12.02
C SER A 22 -0.77 14.32 11.79
N GLY A 23 -1.51 13.83 12.79
CA GLY A 23 -2.97 13.67 12.70
C GLY A 23 -3.72 14.99 12.58
N ASP A 24 -3.17 16.08 13.13
CA ASP A 24 -3.73 17.43 13.01
C ASP A 24 -3.50 18.05 11.63
N ILE A 25 -2.42 17.66 10.93
CA ILE A 25 -2.08 18.19 9.61
C ILE A 25 -2.85 17.43 8.52
N GLY A 26 -3.03 16.12 8.66
CA GLY A 26 -3.79 15.31 7.71
C GLY A 26 -3.81 13.83 8.08
N SER A 27 -4.94 13.16 7.84
CA SER A 27 -5.16 11.73 8.17
C SER A 27 -4.09 10.81 7.62
N ASP A 28 -3.63 11.06 6.40
CA ASP A 28 -2.70 10.18 5.69
C ASP A 28 -1.25 10.36 6.18
N ILE A 29 -0.97 11.39 6.97
CA ILE A 29 0.40 11.70 7.41
C ILE A 29 0.86 10.72 8.48
N SER A 30 -0.04 10.30 9.36
CA SER A 30 0.24 9.33 10.43
C SER A 30 0.71 7.99 9.86
N PHE A 31 0.16 7.58 8.71
CA PHE A 31 0.57 6.35 8.01
C PHE A 31 2.07 6.34 7.65
N PHE A 32 2.70 7.49 7.37
CA PHE A 32 4.12 7.53 7.02
C PHE A 32 5.06 7.23 8.19
N PHE A 33 4.53 7.13 9.42
CA PHE A 33 5.24 6.61 10.59
C PHE A 33 5.07 5.10 10.78
N SER A 34 4.36 4.40 9.88
CA SER A 34 4.25 2.94 9.90
C SER A 34 5.48 2.24 9.29
N GLY A 35 5.59 0.93 9.51
CA GLY A 35 6.53 0.03 8.84
C GLY A 35 6.25 -0.22 7.34
N GLY A 36 5.28 0.49 6.75
CA GLY A 36 4.92 0.40 5.33
C GLY A 36 3.61 -0.34 5.05
N THR A 37 3.22 -1.26 5.92
CA THR A 37 1.90 -1.91 5.90
C THR A 37 1.24 -1.71 7.25
N ALA A 38 0.02 -1.17 7.29
CA ALA A 38 -0.67 -0.87 8.54
C ALA A 38 -2.19 -0.95 8.38
N TYR A 39 -2.87 -1.31 9.46
CA TYR A 39 -4.31 -1.20 9.61
C TYR A 39 -4.64 0.17 10.22
N CYS A 40 -5.39 0.98 9.50
CA CYS A 40 -5.68 2.36 9.89
C CYS A 40 -7.17 2.54 10.17
N THR A 41 -7.51 3.17 11.29
CA THR A 41 -8.90 3.45 11.71
C THR A 41 -9.09 4.93 12.08
N GLY A 42 -10.30 5.29 12.55
CA GLY A 42 -10.69 6.69 12.70
C GLY A 42 -10.95 7.30 11.32
N ARG A 43 -10.26 8.38 10.98
CA ARG A 43 -10.21 8.93 9.61
C ARG A 43 -8.94 8.50 8.88
N GLY A 44 -8.14 7.61 9.47
CA GLY A 44 -6.81 7.21 9.01
C GLY A 44 -5.67 7.54 9.99
N GLU A 45 -5.95 8.34 11.03
CA GLU A 45 -4.95 8.81 11.99
C GLU A 45 -4.55 7.77 13.05
N ILE A 46 -5.38 6.75 13.29
CA ILE A 46 -5.09 5.69 14.26
C ILE A 46 -4.43 4.54 13.50
N VAL A 47 -3.11 4.40 13.64
CA VAL A 47 -2.28 3.47 12.87
C VAL A 47 -1.86 2.28 13.76
N GLU A 48 -2.14 1.08 13.29
CA GLU A 48 -1.64 -0.18 13.85
C GLU A 48 -0.75 -0.88 12.82
N ASP A 49 0.54 -1.04 13.13
CA ASP A 49 1.49 -1.71 12.23
C ASP A 49 1.09 -3.16 11.98
N MET A 50 1.23 -3.59 10.73
CA MET A 50 0.95 -4.96 10.28
C MET A 50 2.21 -5.56 9.64
N PRO A 51 2.40 -6.89 9.72
CA PRO A 51 3.45 -7.54 8.95
C PRO A 51 3.31 -7.20 7.46
N PRO A 52 4.43 -7.02 6.74
CA PRO A 52 4.39 -6.76 5.31
C PRO A 52 3.64 -7.85 4.56
N ALA A 53 2.56 -7.49 3.88
CA ALA A 53 1.80 -8.45 3.07
C ALA A 53 2.42 -8.74 1.71
N LEU A 54 3.32 -7.88 1.26
CA LEU A 54 4.06 -8.04 0.02
C LEU A 54 5.56 -7.98 0.31
N PRO A 55 6.37 -8.91 -0.24
CA PRO A 55 7.83 -8.81 -0.19
C PRO A 55 8.32 -7.49 -0.82
N SER A 56 9.44 -6.94 -0.34
CA SER A 56 9.94 -5.63 -0.81
C SER A 56 10.28 -5.57 -2.30
N GLY A 57 10.52 -6.72 -2.96
CA GLY A 57 10.75 -6.82 -4.41
C GLY A 57 9.51 -7.20 -5.22
N TYR A 58 8.32 -7.24 -4.59
CA TYR A 58 7.11 -7.67 -5.26
C TYR A 58 6.69 -6.65 -6.32
N PRO A 59 6.48 -7.06 -7.58
CA PRO A 59 6.18 -6.13 -8.66
C PRO A 59 4.73 -5.62 -8.57
N ILE A 60 4.59 -4.31 -8.67
CA ILE A 60 3.32 -3.58 -8.69
C ILE A 60 3.31 -2.72 -9.95
N VAL A 61 2.23 -2.77 -10.72
CA VAL A 61 1.98 -1.84 -11.82
C VAL A 61 0.94 -0.81 -11.38
N LEU A 62 1.26 0.47 -11.53
CA LEU A 62 0.38 1.58 -11.27
C LEU A 62 -0.09 2.17 -12.61
N VAL A 63 -1.39 2.28 -12.81
CA VAL A 63 -2.00 2.82 -14.02
C VAL A 63 -2.90 3.99 -13.66
N LYS A 64 -2.69 5.16 -14.26
CA LYS A 64 -3.42 6.39 -13.91
C LYS A 64 -3.73 7.22 -15.15
N PRO A 65 -4.96 7.75 -15.31
CA PRO A 65 -5.24 8.70 -16.38
C PRO A 65 -4.65 10.08 -16.04
N ALA A 66 -4.32 10.87 -17.06
CA ALA A 66 -3.92 12.27 -16.88
C ALA A 66 -5.06 13.15 -16.30
N LEU A 67 -6.30 12.68 -16.39
CA LEU A 67 -7.47 13.39 -15.87
C LEU A 67 -7.45 13.41 -14.33
N PRO A 68 -7.61 14.59 -13.71
CA PRO A 68 -7.75 14.69 -12.26
C PRO A 68 -9.13 14.19 -11.83
N LEU A 69 -9.17 13.53 -10.67
CA LEU A 69 -10.41 13.13 -10.00
C LEU A 69 -10.45 13.81 -8.63
N SER A 70 -11.54 14.52 -8.33
CA SER A 70 -11.69 15.26 -7.07
C SER A 70 -12.09 14.31 -5.94
N THR A 71 -11.25 14.18 -4.91
CA THR A 71 -11.57 13.44 -3.68
C THR A 71 -12.91 13.91 -3.09
N ALA A 72 -13.15 15.22 -3.03
CA ALA A 72 -14.40 15.77 -2.51
C ALA A 72 -15.64 15.35 -3.34
N ALA A 73 -15.50 15.25 -4.67
CA ALA A 73 -16.59 14.79 -5.53
C ALA A 73 -16.90 13.30 -5.33
N VAL A 74 -15.86 12.47 -5.19
CA VAL A 74 -16.01 11.02 -4.92
C VAL A 74 -16.67 10.80 -3.56
N TYR A 75 -16.16 11.42 -2.49
CA TYR A 75 -16.78 11.34 -1.17
C TYR A 75 -18.20 11.91 -1.13
N GLY A 76 -18.47 12.98 -1.88
CA GLY A 76 -19.81 13.55 -2.00
C GLY A 76 -20.84 12.64 -2.66
N LYS A 77 -20.38 11.62 -3.42
CA LYS A 77 -21.20 10.58 -4.04
C LYS A 77 -21.21 9.26 -3.26
N LEU A 78 -20.42 9.13 -2.19
CA LEU A 78 -20.37 7.92 -1.39
C LEU A 78 -21.74 7.63 -0.77
N ASP A 79 -22.27 6.46 -1.06
CA ASP A 79 -23.51 5.94 -0.50
C ASP A 79 -23.18 4.72 0.35
N VAL A 80 -23.29 4.87 1.67
CA VAL A 80 -22.95 3.83 2.66
C VAL A 80 -23.81 2.58 2.49
N SER A 81 -25.02 2.71 1.92
CA SER A 81 -25.87 1.54 1.63
C SER A 81 -25.37 0.67 0.48
N ARG A 82 -24.36 1.15 -0.27
CA ARG A 82 -23.72 0.46 -1.40
C ARG A 82 -22.28 0.06 -1.10
N CYS A 83 -21.78 0.33 0.10
CA CYS A 83 -20.49 -0.19 0.56
C CYS A 83 -20.52 -1.73 0.61
N SER A 84 -19.34 -2.32 0.55
CA SER A 84 -19.16 -3.75 0.72
C SER A 84 -19.67 -4.23 2.07
N ASP A 85 -20.26 -5.42 2.10
CA ASP A 85 -20.69 -6.09 3.34
C ASP A 85 -19.51 -6.80 4.06
N VAL A 86 -18.27 -6.50 3.66
CA VAL A 86 -17.06 -7.14 4.20
C VAL A 86 -16.76 -6.55 5.57
N ASP A 87 -16.60 -7.39 6.59
CA ASP A 87 -16.16 -6.94 7.91
C ASP A 87 -14.68 -6.51 7.84
N PRO A 88 -14.34 -5.25 8.15
CA PRO A 88 -12.96 -4.78 8.15
C PRO A 88 -12.03 -5.59 9.05
N GLU A 89 -12.54 -6.12 10.18
CA GLU A 89 -11.73 -6.93 11.09
C GLU A 89 -11.46 -8.32 10.52
N GLU A 90 -12.44 -8.92 9.82
CA GLU A 90 -12.23 -10.16 9.08
C GLU A 90 -11.20 -9.95 7.97
N LEU A 91 -11.33 -8.85 7.22
CA LEU A 91 -10.39 -8.50 6.14
C LEU A 91 -8.97 -8.32 6.69
N LYS A 92 -8.82 -7.61 7.82
CA LYS A 92 -7.54 -7.45 8.54
C LYS A 92 -6.93 -8.81 8.91
N GLN A 93 -7.73 -9.73 9.47
CA GLN A 93 -7.26 -11.05 9.88
C GLN A 93 -6.81 -11.90 8.68
N ARG A 94 -7.59 -11.90 7.59
CA ARG A 94 -7.21 -12.60 6.36
C ARG A 94 -5.93 -12.04 5.77
N PHE A 95 -5.79 -10.71 5.75
CA PHE A 95 -4.58 -10.04 5.30
C PHE A 95 -3.36 -10.39 6.16
N TYR A 96 -3.53 -10.48 7.49
CA TYR A 96 -2.48 -10.95 8.40
C TYR A 96 -2.07 -12.40 8.12
N GLN A 97 -3.03 -13.28 7.82
CA GLN A 97 -2.75 -14.67 7.47
C GLN A 97 -1.94 -14.78 6.17
N GLU A 98 -2.32 -14.04 5.12
CA GLU A 98 -1.55 -13.96 3.88
C GLU A 98 -0.12 -13.44 4.14
N ALA A 99 0.01 -12.38 4.94
CA ALA A 99 1.31 -11.80 5.28
C ALA A 99 2.21 -12.76 6.06
N LEU A 100 1.66 -13.57 6.97
CA LEU A 100 2.41 -14.60 7.69
C LEU A 100 2.82 -15.75 6.75
N MET A 101 1.91 -16.20 5.88
CA MET A 101 2.19 -17.24 4.89
C MET A 101 3.27 -16.81 3.88
N ALA A 102 3.38 -15.51 3.63
CA ALA A 102 4.41 -14.94 2.77
C ALA A 102 5.85 -15.04 3.33
N SER A 103 6.07 -15.47 4.59
CA SER A 103 7.40 -15.47 5.22
C SER A 103 8.07 -16.84 5.42
N SER A 104 9.22 -17.02 4.72
CA SER A 104 10.48 -17.71 5.09
C SER A 104 11.07 -18.59 3.98
N ASP A 105 10.27 -19.34 3.22
CA ASP A 105 10.79 -20.33 2.24
C ASP A 105 10.30 -20.13 0.80
N ARG A 106 9.55 -19.05 0.55
CA ARG A 106 8.88 -18.88 -0.73
C ARG A 106 9.80 -18.25 -1.78
N LYS A 107 10.47 -19.11 -2.55
CA LYS A 107 11.26 -18.74 -3.75
C LYS A 107 10.44 -18.23 -4.93
N SER A 108 9.14 -18.00 -4.75
CA SER A 108 8.22 -17.77 -5.86
C SER A 108 7.34 -16.56 -5.62
N VAL A 109 7.48 -15.60 -6.54
CA VAL A 109 6.63 -14.42 -6.74
C VAL A 109 5.16 -14.79 -7.01
N THR A 110 4.79 -16.07 -7.02
CA THR A 110 3.51 -16.61 -7.47
C THR A 110 2.45 -16.84 -6.39
N GLU A 111 2.57 -16.28 -5.18
CA GLU A 111 1.34 -16.01 -4.42
C GLU A 111 1.17 -14.53 -4.18
N HIS A 112 -0.05 -14.13 -4.49
CA HIS A 112 -0.48 -12.77 -4.67
C HIS A 112 -1.72 -12.64 -3.81
N PRO A 113 -1.92 -11.51 -3.12
CA PRO A 113 -3.18 -11.27 -2.42
C PRO A 113 -4.35 -11.45 -3.40
N PRO A 114 -5.32 -12.33 -3.12
CA PRO A 114 -6.45 -12.55 -4.01
C PRO A 114 -7.30 -11.28 -4.13
N GLN A 115 -8.03 -11.16 -5.25
CA GLN A 115 -8.82 -9.97 -5.60
C GLN A 115 -9.84 -9.58 -4.52
N ASP A 116 -10.36 -10.55 -3.77
CA ASP A 116 -11.35 -10.33 -2.72
C ASP A 116 -10.76 -9.73 -1.44
N LEU A 117 -9.43 -9.66 -1.30
CA LEU A 117 -8.78 -8.85 -0.28
C LEU A 117 -8.62 -7.39 -0.69
N CYS A 118 -8.71 -7.09 -1.99
CA CYS A 118 -8.50 -5.78 -2.56
C CYS A 118 -9.83 -5.02 -2.68
N VAL A 119 -10.41 -4.66 -1.54
CA VAL A 119 -11.70 -3.96 -1.44
C VAL A 119 -11.48 -2.45 -1.31
N ASN A 120 -12.23 -1.68 -2.09
CA ASN A 120 -12.27 -0.22 -1.96
C ASN A 120 -13.69 0.29 -2.28
N ASP A 121 -14.44 0.66 -1.24
CA ASP A 121 -15.82 1.17 -1.37
C ASP A 121 -15.91 2.49 -2.16
N LEU A 122 -14.80 3.22 -2.32
CA LEU A 122 -14.74 4.44 -3.13
C LEU A 122 -14.68 4.15 -4.64
N GLU A 123 -14.48 2.90 -5.06
CA GLU A 123 -14.52 2.54 -6.48
C GLU A 123 -15.86 2.87 -7.12
N ILE A 124 -16.96 2.52 -6.45
CA ILE A 124 -18.31 2.76 -6.98
C ILE A 124 -18.53 4.25 -7.29
N PRO A 125 -18.41 5.19 -6.33
CA PRO A 125 -18.60 6.61 -6.63
C PRO A 125 -17.51 7.17 -7.56
N ALA A 126 -16.27 6.66 -7.53
CA ALA A 126 -15.22 7.10 -8.44
C ALA A 126 -15.51 6.69 -9.89
N PHE A 127 -16.08 5.51 -10.12
CA PHE A 127 -16.45 5.03 -11.45
C PHE A 127 -17.68 5.76 -11.98
N GLU A 128 -18.60 6.18 -11.12
CA GLU A 128 -19.70 7.06 -11.50
C GLU A 128 -19.25 8.48 -11.85
N GLU A 129 -18.23 8.99 -11.15
CA GLU A 129 -17.62 10.31 -11.45
C GLU A 129 -16.72 10.26 -12.69
N MET A 130 -15.97 9.18 -12.88
CA MET A 130 -15.02 8.99 -13.97
C MET A 130 -15.16 7.58 -14.58
N PRO A 131 -16.14 7.36 -15.47
CA PRO A 131 -16.45 6.03 -16.03
C PRO A 131 -15.30 5.36 -16.81
N VAL A 132 -14.30 6.13 -17.24
CA VAL A 132 -13.11 5.56 -17.90
C VAL A 132 -12.30 4.68 -16.95
N LEU A 133 -12.38 4.89 -15.62
CA LEU A 133 -11.72 4.05 -14.62
C LEU A 133 -12.33 2.65 -14.57
N ALA A 134 -13.66 2.53 -14.61
CA ALA A 134 -14.31 1.21 -14.65
C ALA A 134 -13.88 0.42 -15.89
N LYS A 135 -13.89 1.07 -17.06
CA LYS A 135 -13.42 0.46 -18.32
C LYS A 135 -11.96 0.04 -18.24
N ALA A 136 -11.10 0.88 -17.65
CA ALA A 136 -9.69 0.54 -17.47
C ALA A 136 -9.51 -0.68 -16.56
N LYS A 137 -10.26 -0.77 -15.45
CA LYS A 137 -10.24 -1.93 -14.56
C LYS A 137 -10.68 -3.20 -15.29
N GLU A 138 -11.75 -3.15 -16.08
CA GLU A 138 -12.21 -4.26 -16.91
C GLU A 138 -11.16 -4.70 -17.94
N GLU A 139 -10.54 -3.76 -18.65
CA GLU A 139 -9.48 -4.04 -19.62
C GLU A 139 -8.25 -4.67 -18.96
N LEU A 140 -7.80 -4.15 -17.82
CA LEU A 140 -6.67 -4.68 -17.06
C LEU A 140 -6.95 -6.11 -16.56
N ILE A 141 -8.15 -6.39 -16.05
CA ILE A 141 -8.55 -7.74 -15.64
C ILE A 141 -8.58 -8.69 -16.84
N ALA A 142 -9.09 -8.23 -17.99
CA ALA A 142 -9.21 -9.05 -19.20
C ALA A 142 -7.86 -9.51 -19.78
N THR A 143 -6.75 -8.85 -19.42
CA THR A 143 -5.39 -9.29 -19.81
C THR A 143 -5.01 -10.63 -19.20
N GLY A 144 -5.59 -11.00 -18.04
CA GLY A 144 -5.18 -12.16 -17.25
C GLY A 144 -3.73 -12.10 -16.72
N SER A 145 -3.07 -10.93 -16.83
CA SER A 145 -1.66 -10.74 -16.46
C SER A 145 -1.47 -10.34 -14.99
N TYR A 146 -2.55 -9.99 -14.31
CA TYR A 146 -2.55 -9.52 -12.93
C TYR A 146 -3.37 -10.47 -12.06
N ALA A 147 -2.87 -10.73 -10.85
CA ALA A 147 -3.61 -11.50 -9.86
C ALA A 147 -4.78 -10.69 -9.27
N SER A 148 -4.55 -9.38 -9.09
CA SER A 148 -5.53 -8.45 -8.53
C SER A 148 -5.39 -7.08 -9.17
N VAL A 149 -6.52 -6.43 -9.42
CA VAL A 149 -6.64 -5.06 -9.95
C VAL A 149 -7.65 -4.29 -9.11
N PHE A 150 -7.23 -3.16 -8.55
CA PHE A 150 -8.09 -2.33 -7.71
C PHE A 150 -7.67 -0.86 -7.75
N MET A 151 -8.54 0.04 -7.34
CA MET A 151 -8.22 1.47 -7.26
C MET A 151 -7.62 1.83 -5.90
N SER A 152 -6.61 2.70 -5.86
CA SER A 152 -6.07 3.25 -4.62
C SER A 152 -6.83 4.52 -4.19
N GLY A 153 -7.25 4.57 -2.92
CA GLY A 153 -7.91 5.73 -2.30
C GLY A 153 -9.18 6.16 -3.05
N SER A 154 -9.40 7.45 -3.21
CA SER A 154 -10.47 8.00 -4.05
C SER A 154 -10.14 8.03 -5.55
N GLY A 155 -9.10 7.32 -5.99
CA GLY A 155 -8.60 7.33 -7.35
C GLY A 155 -7.74 8.57 -7.69
N SER A 156 -7.30 8.73 -8.93
CA SER A 156 -7.63 7.95 -10.15
C SER A 156 -6.67 6.78 -10.46
N THR A 157 -5.81 6.39 -9.51
CA THR A 157 -4.78 5.36 -9.75
C THR A 157 -5.35 3.95 -9.56
N MET A 158 -5.19 3.11 -10.58
CA MET A 158 -5.33 1.66 -10.51
C MET A 158 -4.00 1.02 -10.07
N VAL A 159 -4.10 0.01 -9.24
CA VAL A 159 -3.02 -0.81 -8.72
C VAL A 159 -3.23 -2.22 -9.24
N CYS A 160 -2.22 -2.76 -9.92
CA CYS A 160 -2.22 -4.12 -10.42
C CYS A 160 -1.11 -4.92 -9.74
N LEU A 161 -1.49 -6.01 -9.08
CA LEU A 161 -0.56 -6.87 -8.34
C LEU A 161 -0.22 -8.13 -9.14
N GLY A 162 1.04 -8.57 -9.02
CA GLY A 162 1.49 -9.87 -9.54
C GLY A 162 1.91 -9.87 -11.01
N ALA A 163 2.04 -8.70 -11.63
CA ALA A 163 2.59 -8.59 -12.97
C ALA A 163 4.10 -8.82 -12.95
N HIS A 164 4.64 -9.57 -13.91
CA HIS A 164 6.10 -9.64 -14.12
C HIS A 164 6.63 -8.51 -15.00
N ASP A 165 5.74 -7.78 -15.69
CA ASP A 165 6.05 -6.64 -16.56
C ASP A 165 4.80 -5.75 -16.69
N ILE A 166 4.96 -4.55 -17.24
CA ILE A 166 3.84 -3.75 -17.74
C ILE A 166 3.33 -4.43 -19.01
N ASP A 167 2.04 -4.75 -19.08
CA ASP A 167 1.47 -5.39 -20.27
C ASP A 167 1.60 -4.45 -21.48
N THR A 168 2.57 -4.76 -22.33
CA THR A 168 2.88 -4.03 -23.57
C THR A 168 1.79 -4.17 -24.64
N ASN A 169 0.87 -5.14 -24.49
CA ASN A 169 -0.29 -5.32 -25.36
C ASN A 169 -1.49 -4.47 -24.94
N SER A 170 -1.46 -3.89 -23.73
CA SER A 170 -2.48 -2.95 -23.29
C SER A 170 -2.21 -1.55 -23.83
N LYS A 171 -3.24 -0.70 -23.88
CA LYS A 171 -3.08 0.74 -24.19
C LYS A 171 -2.29 1.49 -23.11
N PHE A 172 -1.97 0.85 -21.98
CA PHE A 172 -1.28 1.41 -20.81
C PHE A 172 0.24 1.16 -20.88
N GLN A 173 0.88 1.62 -21.97
CA GLN A 173 2.31 1.41 -22.17
C GLN A 173 3.15 2.18 -21.14
N ALA A 174 4.28 1.57 -20.73
CA ALA A 174 5.27 2.17 -19.85
C ALA A 174 5.89 3.44 -20.48
N GLU A 175 6.00 4.49 -19.68
CA GLU A 175 6.56 5.82 -19.98
C GLU A 175 7.07 6.10 -21.41
N GLY A 176 6.29 6.92 -22.11
CA GLY A 176 6.64 7.59 -23.36
C GLY A 176 5.34 8.01 -24.03
N ARG A 177 5.10 9.32 -24.16
CA ARG A 177 3.84 9.88 -24.72
C ARG A 177 3.41 9.13 -25.99
N GLY A 178 2.47 8.21 -25.83
CA GLY A 178 1.81 7.47 -26.91
C GLY A 178 0.64 8.27 -27.48
N PRO A 179 0.13 7.93 -28.67
CA PRO A 179 -0.70 8.83 -29.47
C PRO A 179 -2.12 8.99 -28.94
N LYS A 180 -2.57 10.26 -28.88
CA LYS A 180 -3.95 10.80 -28.96
C LYS A 180 -5.09 9.79 -28.78
N ASP A 181 -5.59 9.67 -27.54
CA ASP A 181 -6.94 10.16 -27.23
C ASP A 181 -7.29 10.06 -25.74
N GLU A 182 -6.49 9.40 -24.90
CA GLU A 182 -6.55 9.52 -23.44
C GLU A 182 -5.13 9.27 -22.90
N ASP A 183 -4.42 10.29 -22.42
CA ASP A 183 -3.05 10.08 -21.93
C ASP A 183 -3.10 9.30 -20.60
N TRP A 184 -2.66 8.04 -20.63
CA TRP A 184 -2.50 7.19 -19.45
C TRP A 184 -1.01 7.08 -19.08
N LEU A 185 -0.72 7.10 -17.79
CA LEU A 185 0.60 6.81 -17.22
C LEU A 185 0.57 5.40 -16.64
N ALA A 186 1.54 4.56 -17.03
CA ALA A 186 1.81 3.26 -16.43
C ALA A 186 3.24 3.20 -15.91
N VAL A 187 3.41 2.81 -14.66
CA VAL A 187 4.72 2.71 -13.99
C VAL A 187 4.80 1.41 -13.20
N MET A 188 5.95 0.74 -13.26
CA MET A 188 6.25 -0.42 -12.43
C MET A 188 7.03 0.02 -11.19
N THR A 189 6.64 -0.49 -10.04
CA THR A 189 7.23 -0.16 -8.74
C THR A 189 7.19 -1.37 -7.82
N THR A 190 7.68 -1.21 -6.60
CA THR A 190 7.68 -2.23 -5.55
C THR A 190 7.17 -1.64 -4.23
N PRO A 191 6.65 -2.46 -3.29
CA PRO A 191 6.23 -1.99 -1.98
C PRO A 191 7.40 -1.36 -1.21
N VAL A 192 7.08 -0.36 -0.39
CA VAL A 192 8.03 0.22 0.57
C VAL A 192 7.78 -0.42 1.93
N ASN A 193 8.64 -1.37 2.31
CA ASN A 193 8.64 -1.98 3.64
C ASN A 193 9.79 -1.38 4.46
N ARG A 194 9.51 -0.90 5.67
CA ARG A 194 10.47 -0.23 6.55
C ARG A 194 10.53 -0.91 7.91
N LYS A 195 11.70 -0.86 8.55
CA LYS A 195 11.78 -1.21 9.98
C LYS A 195 11.41 0.00 10.83
N VAL A 196 10.88 -0.28 12.02
CA VAL A 196 10.65 0.74 13.05
C VAL A 196 11.98 1.45 13.33
N GLY A 197 12.01 2.77 13.20
CA GLY A 197 13.20 3.61 13.38
C GLY A 197 13.89 4.04 12.09
N GLU A 198 13.54 3.43 10.95
CA GLU A 198 14.30 3.58 9.69
C GLU A 198 13.57 4.40 8.62
N TRP A 199 12.57 5.21 9.00
CA TRP A 199 11.70 5.96 8.08
C TRP A 199 12.42 6.91 7.10
N TYR A 200 13.64 7.32 7.43
CA TYR A 200 14.38 8.37 6.73
C TYR A 200 15.84 8.00 6.45
N GLN A 201 16.17 6.70 6.50
CA GLN A 201 17.47 6.23 6.03
C GLN A 201 17.52 6.32 4.50
N ASN A 202 18.68 6.66 3.92
CA ASN A 202 18.82 6.65 2.46
C ASN A 202 18.83 5.20 1.97
N GLU A 203 18.18 4.92 0.84
CA GLU A 203 18.27 3.60 0.18
C GLU A 203 19.72 3.19 -0.15
N THR A 204 20.63 4.15 -0.31
CA THR A 204 22.08 3.91 -0.49
C THR A 204 22.83 3.46 0.77
N ASP A 205 22.23 3.59 1.95
CA ASP A 205 22.83 3.14 3.23
C ASP A 205 22.36 1.73 3.63
N LEU A 206 21.49 1.11 2.82
CA LEU A 206 21.17 -0.31 2.91
C LEU A 206 22.35 -1.13 2.39
N VAL A 207 23.40 -1.22 3.20
CA VAL A 207 24.41 -2.26 3.05
C VAL A 207 23.65 -3.59 3.05
N VAL A 208 23.86 -4.38 2.00
CA VAL A 208 23.48 -5.78 1.97
C VAL A 208 24.32 -6.47 3.04
N ASP A 209 23.85 -6.42 4.29
CA ASP A 209 24.47 -7.17 5.36
C ASP A 209 24.13 -8.64 5.11
N ASP A 210 25.18 -9.34 4.68
CA ASP A 210 25.33 -10.78 4.63
C ASP A 210 24.66 -11.40 5.87
N VAL A 211 23.82 -12.40 5.64
CA VAL A 211 23.11 -13.13 6.70
C VAL A 211 24.14 -13.83 7.58
N GLY A 212 24.52 -13.17 8.67
CA GLY A 212 25.26 -13.77 9.77
C GLY A 212 24.28 -14.42 10.74
N ASP A 213 24.36 -15.74 10.85
CA ASP A 213 23.70 -16.55 11.88
C ASP A 213 23.95 -15.99 13.29
N ASP A 214 22.98 -15.28 13.86
CA ASP A 214 22.89 -15.08 15.31
C ASP A 214 21.43 -15.01 15.77
N MET A 215 20.86 -16.18 16.09
CA MET A 215 19.52 -16.32 16.67
C MET A 215 19.48 -16.09 18.19
N SER A 216 20.40 -15.31 18.79
CA SER A 216 20.48 -15.18 20.25
C SER A 216 19.76 -13.97 20.90
N SER A 217 19.10 -13.09 20.14
CA SER A 217 18.58 -11.82 20.69
C SER A 217 17.06 -11.66 20.79
N TRP A 218 16.27 -12.73 20.62
CA TRP A 218 14.83 -12.66 20.90
C TRP A 218 14.54 -12.83 22.40
N PRO A 219 13.80 -11.91 23.05
CA PRO A 219 13.49 -12.03 24.47
C PRO A 219 12.47 -13.17 24.70
N VAL A 220 12.98 -14.33 25.10
CA VAL A 220 12.17 -15.43 25.64
C VAL A 220 11.80 -15.08 27.08
N SER A 221 10.56 -14.69 27.33
CA SER A 221 10.01 -14.61 28.68
C SER A 221 9.92 -16.02 29.27
N ARG A 222 10.91 -16.42 30.08
CA ARG A 222 10.83 -17.60 30.94
C ARG A 222 9.99 -17.25 32.17
N SER A 223 8.79 -17.80 32.26
CA SER A 223 8.09 -17.99 33.53
C SER A 223 8.82 -19.08 34.32
N GLY A 224 9.32 -18.73 35.50
CA GLY A 224 10.03 -19.63 36.40
C GLY A 224 9.14 -20.68 37.06
N GLU A 225 9.81 -21.78 37.39
CA GLU A 225 9.40 -23.07 37.95
C GLU A 225 8.64 -23.04 39.28
N ASP A 226 7.69 -23.97 39.40
CA ASP A 226 7.48 -24.94 40.48
C ASP A 226 8.03 -24.65 41.89
N CYS A 227 7.09 -24.48 42.83
CA CYS A 227 7.02 -25.18 44.11
C CYS A 227 5.55 -25.53 44.41
#